data_AF-A0A957T2X4-F1
#
_entry.id   AF-A0A957T2X4-F1
#
_cell.length_a   1.000
_cell.length_b   1.000
_cell.length_c   1.000
_cell.angle_alpha   90.00
_cell.angle_beta   90.00
_cell.angle_gamma   90.00
#
_symmetry.space_group_name_H-M   'P 1'
#
loop_
_entity.id
_entity.type
_entity.pdbx_description
1 polymer ?
#
loop_
_entity_poly.entity_id
_entity_poly.type
_entity_poly.pdbx_seq_one_letter_code
_entity_poly.pdbx_strand_id
1 'polypeptide(L)'
;MLLISYLLPALHHTSFRTVAFLLCLFLFMFFLAGCGQVITLSPTPMPTPTPTIALTLAVDSLPPTATPAPYTPEPTATPTLTPTPVFHTVQSGESLLSIATIYNVSVAALQDANGILDPRTLQVGQQIIIPRLDEVEEALAPTATPTPIAM
;
A
#
# COMPACT_ATOMS: atom_id res chain seq x y z
N MET A 1 -1.91 -62.86 -29.56
CA MET A 1 -1.26 -61.53 -29.42
C MET A 1 -1.21 -61.06 -27.95
N LEU A 2 -1.03 -61.98 -26.99
CA LEU A 2 -0.96 -61.65 -25.55
C LEU A 2 0.47 -61.33 -25.08
N LEU A 3 1.46 -61.32 -25.98
CA LEU A 3 2.87 -61.09 -25.65
C LEU A 3 3.28 -59.60 -25.61
N ILE A 4 2.41 -58.68 -26.03
CA ILE A 4 2.73 -57.24 -26.12
C ILE A 4 2.38 -56.49 -24.82
N SER A 5 1.44 -56.99 -23.99
CA SER A 5 1.04 -56.30 -22.75
C SER A 5 2.02 -56.41 -21.58
N TYR A 6 3.00 -57.33 -21.63
CA TYR A 6 3.94 -57.50 -20.50
C TYR A 6 5.24 -56.70 -20.61
N LEU A 7 5.55 -56.10 -21.78
CA LEU A 7 6.80 -55.37 -21.99
C LEU A 7 6.70 -53.84 -21.79
N LEU A 8 5.50 -53.29 -21.67
CA LEU A 8 5.27 -51.85 -21.53
C LEU A 8 5.43 -51.25 -20.11
N PRO A 9 5.26 -51.97 -18.97
CA PRO A 9 5.31 -51.32 -17.66
C PRO A 9 6.73 -51.04 -17.17
N ALA A 10 7.77 -51.57 -17.82
CA ALA A 10 9.16 -51.38 -17.41
C ALA A 10 9.83 -50.10 -17.96
N LEU A 11 9.21 -49.43 -18.94
CA LEU A 11 9.82 -48.30 -19.67
C LEU A 11 9.39 -46.91 -19.13
N HIS A 12 8.33 -46.87 -18.32
CA HIS A 12 7.79 -45.61 -17.79
C HIS A 12 8.49 -45.17 -16.48
N HIS A 13 8.96 -46.13 -15.68
CA HIS A 13 9.61 -45.85 -14.39
C HIS A 13 11.09 -45.44 -14.53
N THR A 14 11.76 -45.92 -15.59
CA THR A 14 13.12 -45.53 -15.96
C THR A 14 13.15 -44.14 -16.58
N SER A 15 12.23 -43.82 -17.48
CA SER A 15 12.13 -42.48 -18.10
C SER A 15 11.94 -41.36 -17.08
N PHE A 16 11.01 -41.51 -16.12
CA PHE A 16 10.78 -40.48 -15.10
C PHE A 16 11.99 -40.28 -14.16
N ARG A 17 12.64 -41.38 -13.74
CA ARG A 17 13.84 -41.32 -12.89
C ARG A 17 15.02 -40.71 -13.64
N THR A 18 15.17 -41.00 -14.94
CA THR A 18 16.23 -40.43 -15.78
C THR A 18 15.99 -38.94 -16.06
N VAL A 19 14.76 -38.52 -16.35
CA VAL A 19 14.42 -37.10 -16.55
C VAL A 19 14.62 -36.30 -15.26
N ALA A 20 14.19 -36.83 -14.11
CA ALA A 20 14.43 -36.19 -12.82
C ALA A 20 15.93 -36.09 -12.49
N PHE A 21 16.72 -37.11 -12.82
CA PHE A 21 18.17 -37.10 -12.63
C PHE A 21 18.87 -36.08 -13.53
N LEU A 22 18.50 -36.01 -14.83
CA LEU A 22 19.07 -35.03 -15.76
C LEU A 22 18.69 -33.60 -15.41
N LEU A 23 17.44 -33.36 -14.99
CA LEU A 23 16.98 -32.05 -14.53
C LEU A 23 17.71 -31.64 -13.24
N CYS A 24 17.88 -32.55 -12.29
CA CYS A 24 18.63 -32.28 -11.06
C CYS A 24 20.10 -31.98 -11.36
N LEU A 25 20.73 -32.73 -12.27
CA LEU A 25 22.12 -32.52 -12.69
C LEU A 25 22.28 -31.18 -13.42
N PHE A 26 21.31 -30.78 -14.24
CA PHE A 26 21.27 -29.48 -14.91
C PHE A 26 21.12 -28.32 -13.92
N LEU A 27 20.20 -28.43 -12.96
CA LEU A 27 20.02 -27.44 -11.90
C LEU A 27 21.26 -27.32 -11.00
N PHE A 28 21.90 -28.45 -10.68
CA PHE A 28 23.14 -28.48 -9.90
C PHE A 28 24.30 -27.81 -10.65
N MET A 29 24.46 -28.07 -11.95
CA MET A 29 25.45 -27.38 -12.80
C MET A 29 25.17 -25.87 -12.89
N PHE A 30 23.90 -25.46 -12.91
CA PHE A 30 23.52 -24.04 -12.90
C PHE A 30 23.87 -23.37 -11.56
N PHE A 31 23.70 -24.07 -10.44
CA PHE A 31 24.11 -23.60 -9.11
C PHE A 31 25.63 -23.51 -8.94
N LEU A 32 26.39 -24.45 -9.53
CA LEU A 32 27.87 -24.43 -9.47
C LEU A 32 28.50 -23.37 -10.39
N ALA A 33 27.81 -22.95 -11.45
CA ALA A 33 28.25 -21.87 -12.34
C ALA A 33 28.01 -20.46 -11.77
N GLY A 34 27.40 -20.34 -10.58
CA GLY A 34 27.03 -19.07 -9.94
C GLY A 34 28.14 -18.36 -9.15
N CYS A 35 29.42 -18.61 -9.44
CA CYS A 35 30.53 -17.89 -8.79
C CYS A 35 31.11 -16.84 -9.75
N GLY A 36 30.83 -15.56 -9.48
CA GLY A 36 31.70 -14.47 -9.92
C GLY A 36 31.16 -13.55 -11.01
N GLN A 37 30.21 -12.69 -10.65
CA GLN A 37 30.18 -11.34 -11.22
C GLN A 37 30.45 -10.34 -10.10
N VAL A 38 31.74 -10.03 -9.91
CA VAL A 38 32.16 -8.83 -9.19
C VAL A 38 31.73 -7.65 -10.06
N ILE A 39 30.60 -7.06 -9.72
CA ILE A 39 30.12 -5.80 -10.31
C ILE A 39 30.97 -4.70 -9.67
N THR A 40 32.07 -4.34 -10.30
CA THR A 40 32.84 -3.14 -9.96
C THR A 40 32.01 -1.93 -10.36
N LEU A 41 31.25 -1.39 -9.40
CA LEU A 41 30.55 -0.11 -9.57
C LEU A 41 31.61 0.98 -9.75
N SER A 42 31.71 1.56 -10.96
CA SER A 42 32.48 2.80 -11.14
C SER A 42 31.86 3.90 -10.27
N PRO A 43 32.63 4.57 -9.41
CA PRO A 43 32.10 5.68 -8.62
C PRO A 43 31.67 6.79 -9.58
N THR A 44 30.37 7.12 -9.55
CA THR A 44 29.80 8.27 -10.25
C THR A 44 30.54 9.54 -9.81
N PRO A 45 30.97 10.43 -10.73
CA PRO A 45 31.54 11.71 -10.34
C PRO A 45 30.50 12.49 -9.53
N MET A 46 30.87 12.83 -8.30
CA MET A 46 30.06 13.64 -7.38
C MET A 46 29.75 15.00 -8.03
N PRO A 47 28.51 15.51 -7.99
CA PRO A 47 28.24 16.87 -8.41
C PRO A 47 29.01 17.83 -7.48
N THR A 48 29.95 18.57 -8.06
CA THR A 48 30.64 19.68 -7.40
C THR A 48 29.58 20.66 -6.89
N PRO A 49 29.51 20.97 -5.58
CA PRO A 49 28.58 21.97 -5.10
C PRO A 49 28.98 23.33 -5.69
N THR A 50 28.17 23.81 -6.62
CA THR A 50 28.24 25.20 -7.08
C THR A 50 28.06 26.11 -5.86
N PRO A 51 28.96 27.08 -5.61
CA PRO A 51 28.74 28.04 -4.54
C PRO A 51 27.55 28.94 -4.90
N THR A 52 26.39 28.63 -4.34
CA THR A 52 25.21 29.51 -4.42
C THR A 52 25.41 30.65 -3.42
N ILE A 53 25.66 31.85 -3.94
CA ILE A 53 25.75 33.08 -3.16
C ILE A 53 24.37 33.36 -2.55
N ALA A 54 24.27 33.24 -1.22
CA ALA A 54 23.09 33.64 -0.46
C ALA A 54 23.10 35.16 -0.28
N LEU A 55 22.19 35.85 -0.95
CA LEU A 55 21.97 37.28 -0.71
C LEU A 55 21.11 37.45 0.54
N THR A 56 21.76 37.81 1.64
CA THR A 56 21.15 38.17 2.91
C THR A 56 20.41 39.50 2.77
N LEU A 57 19.09 39.49 2.92
CA LEU A 57 18.29 40.66 3.28
C LEU A 57 17.70 40.42 4.66
N ALA A 58 18.31 41.07 5.66
CA ALA A 58 17.78 41.19 6.99
C ALA A 58 16.77 42.34 7.04
N VAL A 59 15.55 42.06 7.51
CA VAL A 59 14.57 43.00 8.08
C VAL A 59 13.77 42.15 9.09
N ASP A 60 14.15 42.13 10.36
CA ASP A 60 13.75 43.05 11.44
C ASP A 60 12.33 42.82 12.01
N SER A 61 12.28 42.54 13.32
CA SER A 61 11.17 42.66 14.30
C SER A 61 9.93 41.75 14.11
N LEU A 62 9.33 41.04 15.08
CA LEU A 62 9.15 41.17 16.54
C LEU A 62 8.88 39.79 17.18
N PRO A 63 9.04 39.61 18.51
CA PRO A 63 8.59 38.41 19.22
C PRO A 63 7.10 38.46 19.59
N PRO A 64 6.26 37.46 19.23
CA PRO A 64 5.00 37.23 19.92
C PRO A 64 5.20 36.19 21.03
N THR A 65 5.28 36.67 22.27
CA THR A 65 4.92 35.87 23.44
C THR A 65 3.39 35.76 23.48
N ALA A 66 2.86 34.59 23.18
CA ALA A 66 1.50 34.22 23.54
C ALA A 66 1.56 32.93 24.36
N THR A 67 1.40 33.07 25.68
CA THR A 67 1.06 31.97 26.58
C THR A 67 -0.39 31.56 26.28
N PRO A 68 -0.68 30.33 25.82
CA PRO A 68 -2.06 29.88 25.76
C PRO A 68 -2.57 29.61 27.18
N ALA A 69 -3.71 30.21 27.52
CA ALA A 69 -4.44 29.95 28.75
C ALA A 69 -4.94 28.48 28.79
N PRO A 70 -5.17 27.89 29.98
CA PRO A 70 -5.76 26.56 30.08
C PRO A 70 -7.21 26.59 29.60
N TYR A 71 -7.52 25.85 28.55
CA TYR A 71 -8.89 25.65 28.08
C TYR A 71 -9.56 24.59 28.98
N THR A 72 -10.65 24.97 29.66
CA THR A 72 -11.65 24.03 30.15
C THR A 72 -12.83 24.11 29.20
N PRO A 73 -13.09 23.11 28.33
CA PRO A 73 -14.31 23.11 27.55
C PRO A 73 -15.48 22.74 28.44
N GLU A 74 -16.45 23.63 28.56
CA GLU A 74 -17.78 23.35 29.13
C GLU A 74 -18.63 22.66 28.04
N PRO A 75 -19.01 21.38 28.20
CA PRO A 75 -19.79 20.67 27.19
C PRO A 75 -21.29 20.98 27.36
N THR A 76 -21.81 21.93 26.59
CA THR A 76 -23.25 22.01 26.30
C THR A 76 -23.53 21.19 25.05
N ALA A 77 -24.05 19.98 25.25
CA ALA A 77 -24.38 19.04 24.19
C ALA A 77 -25.64 19.50 23.42
N THR A 78 -25.43 20.01 22.21
CA THR A 78 -26.43 19.97 21.14
C THR A 78 -25.85 19.07 20.05
N PRO A 79 -26.46 17.94 19.67
CA PRO A 79 -25.93 17.09 18.61
C PRO A 79 -26.10 17.79 17.26
N THR A 80 -25.12 18.63 16.91
CA THR A 80 -24.88 19.02 15.53
C THR A 80 -24.16 17.84 14.90
N LEU A 81 -24.75 17.22 13.88
CA LEU A 81 -24.11 16.18 13.07
C LEU A 81 -22.96 16.81 12.27
N THR A 82 -21.88 17.16 12.96
CA THR A 82 -20.64 17.54 12.32
C THR A 82 -19.95 16.23 11.94
N PRO A 83 -19.76 15.93 10.64
CA PRO A 83 -19.04 14.74 10.23
C PRO A 83 -17.67 14.79 10.91
N THR A 84 -17.39 13.81 11.76
CA THR A 84 -16.13 13.78 12.48
C THR A 84 -15.04 13.42 11.47
N PRO A 85 -14.06 14.30 11.23
CA PRO A 85 -13.02 14.01 10.25
C PRO A 85 -12.24 12.78 10.71
N VAL A 86 -12.25 11.73 9.88
CA VAL A 86 -11.47 10.52 10.13
C VAL A 86 -10.07 10.76 9.57
N PHE A 87 -9.04 10.52 10.37
CA PHE A 87 -7.65 10.62 9.93
C PHE A 87 -7.06 9.22 9.73
N HIS A 88 -6.37 9.01 8.61
CA HIS A 88 -5.62 7.79 8.31
C HIS A 88 -4.13 8.11 8.17
N THR A 89 -3.28 7.28 8.79
CA THR A 89 -1.83 7.38 8.61
C THR A 89 -1.39 6.36 7.57
N VAL A 90 -0.83 6.84 6.48
CA VAL A 90 -0.38 6.02 5.35
C VAL A 90 0.70 5.03 5.79
N GLN A 91 0.50 3.75 5.50
CA GLN A 91 1.45 2.68 5.79
C GLN A 91 2.29 2.31 4.56
N SER A 92 3.39 1.59 4.80
CA SER A 92 4.27 1.12 3.72
C SER A 92 3.51 0.18 2.77
N GLY A 93 3.53 0.49 1.48
CA GLY A 93 2.84 -0.30 0.45
C GLY A 93 1.38 0.10 0.22
N GLU A 94 0.84 1.05 0.98
CA GLU A 94 -0.46 1.64 0.66
C GLU A 94 -0.35 2.67 -0.47
N SER A 95 -1.43 2.79 -1.22
CA SER A 95 -1.63 3.79 -2.26
C SER A 95 -2.95 4.52 -2.02
N LEU A 96 -3.11 5.68 -2.67
CA LEU A 96 -4.36 6.44 -2.58
C LEU A 96 -5.58 5.60 -3.02
N LEU A 97 -5.38 4.70 -3.99
CA LEU A 97 -6.41 3.76 -4.46
C LEU A 97 -6.75 2.67 -3.42
N SER A 98 -5.75 2.09 -2.75
CA SER A 98 -6.02 1.06 -1.74
C SER A 98 -6.73 1.67 -0.52
N ILE A 99 -6.33 2.88 -0.12
CA ILE A 99 -6.98 3.62 0.97
C ILE A 99 -8.42 3.99 0.57
N ALA A 100 -8.62 4.51 -0.64
CA ALA A 100 -9.95 4.82 -1.17
C ALA A 100 -10.90 3.61 -1.06
N THR A 101 -10.41 2.43 -1.46
CA THR A 101 -11.13 1.16 -1.37
C THR A 101 -11.47 0.78 0.07
N ILE A 102 -10.51 0.88 1.00
CA ILE A 102 -10.71 0.53 2.42
C ILE A 102 -11.81 1.39 3.05
N TYR A 103 -11.85 2.67 2.72
CA TYR A 103 -12.80 3.61 3.30
C TYR A 103 -14.07 3.80 2.46
N ASN A 104 -14.23 3.06 1.37
CA ASN A 104 -15.32 3.19 0.40
C ASN A 104 -15.53 4.63 -0.09
N VAL A 105 -14.44 5.36 -0.31
CA VAL A 105 -14.45 6.73 -0.83
C VAL A 105 -13.82 6.77 -2.21
N SER A 106 -14.14 7.79 -3.01
CA SER A 106 -13.48 7.95 -4.31
C SER A 106 -12.07 8.52 -4.15
N VAL A 107 -11.17 8.15 -5.07
CA VAL A 107 -9.81 8.72 -5.16
C VAL A 107 -9.88 10.23 -5.33
N ALA A 108 -10.78 10.73 -6.18
CA ALA A 108 -10.98 12.16 -6.41
C ALA A 108 -11.40 12.89 -5.11
N ALA A 109 -12.37 12.35 -4.36
CA ALA A 109 -12.77 12.94 -3.08
C ALA A 109 -11.61 12.99 -2.06
N LEU A 110 -10.77 11.94 -2.02
CA LEU A 110 -9.58 11.96 -1.19
C LEU A 110 -8.55 13.00 -1.64
N GLN A 111 -8.36 13.15 -2.95
CA GLN A 111 -7.46 14.16 -3.52
C GLN A 111 -7.94 15.57 -3.18
N ASP A 112 -9.23 15.83 -3.36
CA ASP A 112 -9.85 17.13 -3.08
C ASP A 112 -9.78 17.47 -1.59
N ALA A 113 -10.06 16.50 -0.72
CA ALA A 113 -10.02 16.68 0.73
C ALA A 113 -8.61 16.94 1.28
N ASN A 114 -7.56 16.45 0.60
CA ASN A 114 -6.17 16.52 1.06
C ASN A 114 -5.25 17.39 0.19
N GLY A 115 -5.77 17.99 -0.88
CA GLY A 115 -4.97 18.75 -1.85
C GLY A 115 -3.91 17.92 -2.59
N ILE A 116 -4.17 16.61 -2.80
CA ILE A 116 -3.19 15.70 -3.41
C ILE A 116 -3.38 15.70 -4.94
N LEU A 117 -2.49 16.38 -5.66
CA LEU A 117 -2.54 16.46 -7.12
C LEU A 117 -2.08 15.17 -7.81
N ASP A 118 -1.06 14.50 -7.28
CA ASP A 118 -0.53 13.26 -7.82
C ASP A 118 -0.60 12.14 -6.76
N PRO A 119 -1.36 11.05 -7.00
CA PRO A 119 -1.45 9.94 -6.06
C PRO A 119 -0.12 9.22 -5.82
N ARG A 120 0.91 9.44 -6.66
CA ARG A 120 2.26 8.89 -6.49
C ARG A 120 3.11 9.65 -5.47
N THR A 121 2.70 10.84 -5.04
CA THR A 121 3.45 11.64 -4.06
C THR A 121 3.11 11.29 -2.61
N LEU A 122 2.26 10.28 -2.39
CA LEU A 122 1.87 9.83 -1.07
C LEU A 122 3.08 9.27 -0.30
N GLN A 123 3.34 9.80 0.90
CA GLN A 123 4.48 9.38 1.72
C GLN A 123 4.04 8.47 2.87
N VAL A 124 4.87 7.48 3.20
CA VAL A 124 4.65 6.64 4.39
C VAL A 124 4.73 7.49 5.65
N GLY A 125 3.77 7.32 6.56
CA GLY A 125 3.62 8.12 7.77
C GLY A 125 2.86 9.44 7.56
N GLN A 126 2.47 9.77 6.33
CA GLN A 126 1.62 10.93 6.06
C GLN A 126 0.22 10.72 6.64
N GLN A 127 -0.28 11.71 7.37
CA GLN A 127 -1.66 11.72 7.84
C GLN A 127 -2.55 12.37 6.78
N ILE A 128 -3.64 11.70 6.41
CA ILE A 128 -4.63 12.17 5.45
C ILE A 128 -6.03 12.16 6.07
N ILE A 129 -6.86 13.08 5.62
CA ILE A 129 -8.26 13.24 5.97
C ILE A 129 -9.07 12.32 5.06
N ILE A 130 -9.89 11.47 5.65
CA ILE A 130 -10.83 10.63 4.92
C ILE A 130 -12.20 11.34 4.95
N PRO A 131 -12.70 11.81 3.80
CA PRO A 131 -14.03 12.38 3.70
C PRO A 131 -15.06 11.26 3.78
N ARG A 132 -15.43 10.83 4.99
CA ARG A 132 -16.60 9.99 5.18
C ARG A 132 -17.84 10.87 5.13
N LEU A 133 -18.71 10.57 4.17
CA LEU A 133 -20.13 10.76 4.39
C LEU A 133 -20.50 9.69 5.39
N ASP A 134 -20.92 10.08 6.59
CA ASP A 134 -21.48 9.13 7.55
C ASP A 134 -22.70 8.50 6.86
N GLU A 135 -22.52 7.35 6.21
CA GLU A 135 -23.60 6.46 5.82
C GLU A 135 -24.16 5.88 7.12
N VAL A 136 -24.93 6.72 7.82
CA VAL A 136 -25.81 6.30 8.92
C VAL A 136 -26.98 5.52 8.32
N GLU A 137 -26.70 4.53 7.48
CA GLU A 137 -27.72 3.73 6.78
C GLU A 137 -27.29 2.26 6.62
N GLU A 138 -26.46 1.73 7.53
CA GLU A 138 -26.26 0.28 7.66
C GLU A 138 -26.38 -0.20 9.12
N ALA A 139 -27.39 0.31 9.82
CA ALA A 139 -27.89 -0.30 11.06
C ALA A 139 -29.43 -0.41 11.11
N LEU A 140 -30.13 0.00 10.04
CA LEU A 140 -31.58 -0.15 9.89
C LEU A 140 -31.95 -0.76 8.54
N ALA A 141 -31.20 -1.75 8.03
CA ALA A 141 -31.85 -2.69 7.12
C ALA A 141 -32.89 -3.45 7.97
N PRO A 142 -34.21 -3.18 7.87
CA PRO A 142 -35.15 -4.14 8.41
C PRO A 142 -34.86 -5.44 7.66
N THR A 143 -34.60 -6.50 8.43
CA THR A 143 -34.65 -7.87 7.98
C THR A 143 -35.78 -7.99 6.97
N ALA A 144 -35.44 -8.25 5.70
CA ALA A 144 -36.42 -8.72 4.73
C ALA A 144 -37.00 -9.99 5.34
N THR A 145 -38.18 -9.87 5.95
CA THR A 145 -38.92 -11.01 6.47
C THR A 145 -39.27 -11.82 5.22
N PRO A 146 -38.78 -13.06 5.08
CA PRO A 146 -39.25 -13.90 3.99
C PRO A 146 -40.75 -14.06 4.22
N THR A 147 -41.57 -13.46 3.36
CA THR A 147 -43.02 -13.62 3.41
C THR A 147 -43.31 -15.12 3.32
N PRO A 148 -43.87 -15.77 4.36
CA PRO A 148 -44.32 -17.14 4.20
C PRO A 148 -45.50 -17.11 3.22
N ILE A 149 -45.35 -17.78 2.07
CA ILE A 149 -46.46 -18.03 1.16
C ILE A 149 -47.40 -18.99 1.89
N ALA A 150 -48.52 -18.46 2.35
CA ALA A 150 -49.63 -19.24 2.87
C ALA A 150 -50.81 -19.09 1.90
N MET A 151 -50.87 -19.98 0.89
CA MET A 151 -52.08 -20.51 0.23
C MET A 151 -51.72 -21.82 -0.48
#